data_AF-A0A7S4JAW8-F1
#
_entry.id   AF-A0A7S4JAW8-F1
#
_cell.length_a   1.000
_cell.length_b   1.000
_cell.length_c   1.000
_cell.angle_alpha   90.00
_cell.angle_beta   90.00
_cell.angle_gamma   90.00
#
_symmetry.space_group_name_H-M   'P 1'
#
loop_
_entity.id
_entity.type
_entity.pdbx_description
1 polymer ?
#
loop_
_entity_poly.entity_id
_entity_poly.type
_entity_poly.pdbx_seq_one_letter_code
_entity_poly.pdbx_strand_id
1 'polypeptide(L)'
;MRVLALSLAVIGAAMAFEVPSSTLLLSSRAPGLCQGRFTRPMAVKRAGVRAGRSGVVRGMTMTTVEEKTKQLVGAKAALKELIDQTNANPIMVRLAWHDSGTYDDSIKTFPKAGGATGSIRFDPEIHHGANAGLTNAVKMLEPIKQQFPAVSYADLFQMASAVSIELAGGPKIPMRYGRVDAAGPRDCSPEGNLPDAEAGPSGKFGGKGGTASTED
;
A
#
# COMPACT_ATOMS: atom_id res chain seq x y z
N MET A 1 -31.73 26.32 49.67
CA MET A 1 -30.59 25.44 50.00
C MET A 1 -29.88 25.14 48.68
N ARG A 2 -28.92 25.96 48.26
CA ARG A 2 -27.45 25.91 48.52
C ARG A 2 -26.75 24.66 47.93
N VAL A 3 -25.99 24.93 46.85
CA VAL A 3 -24.67 24.38 46.42
C VAL A 3 -24.59 22.87 46.07
N LEU A 4 -23.85 22.37 45.07
CA LEU A 4 -22.60 22.80 44.43
C LEU A 4 -22.54 22.38 42.95
N ALA A 5 -21.98 23.27 42.13
CA ALA A 5 -21.30 22.94 40.88
C ALA A 5 -19.93 22.31 41.19
N LEU A 6 -19.47 21.36 40.36
CA LEU A 6 -18.08 20.93 40.34
C LEU A 6 -17.53 21.01 38.91
N SER A 7 -16.63 21.97 38.70
CA SER A 7 -15.70 22.06 37.59
C SER A 7 -14.36 21.45 38.00
N LEU A 8 -13.72 20.66 37.13
CA LEU A 8 -12.29 20.33 37.10
C LEU A 8 -12.05 19.74 35.69
N ALA A 9 -11.38 20.35 34.70
CA ALA A 9 -10.11 21.07 34.61
C ALA A 9 -8.85 20.17 34.78
N VAL A 10 -8.11 20.07 33.65
CA VAL A 10 -6.66 19.72 33.51
C VAL A 10 -6.36 18.22 33.66
N ILE A 11 -5.69 17.55 32.71
CA ILE A 11 -4.23 17.56 32.51
C ILE A 11 -3.88 17.21 31.06
N GLY A 12 -3.17 18.13 30.40
CA GLY A 12 -2.35 17.83 29.23
C GLY A 12 -0.98 17.31 29.69
N ALA A 13 -0.48 16.29 29.01
CA ALA A 13 0.90 15.83 29.14
C ALA A 13 1.50 15.70 27.74
N ALA A 14 2.20 16.76 27.32
CA ALA A 14 3.17 16.72 26.24
C ALA A 14 4.41 16.00 26.78
N MET A 15 4.75 14.84 26.22
CA MET A 15 6.01 14.16 26.47
C MET A 15 6.89 14.32 25.23
N ALA A 16 7.79 15.29 25.31
CA ALA A 16 8.95 15.40 24.43
C ALA A 16 9.92 14.27 24.78
N PHE A 17 10.33 13.48 23.78
CA PHE A 17 11.35 12.45 23.94
C PHE A 17 12.59 12.85 23.13
N GLU A 18 13.65 13.22 23.85
CA GLU A 18 14.99 13.49 23.32
C GLU A 18 15.64 12.20 22.83
N VAL A 19 16.26 12.27 21.65
CA VAL A 19 17.07 11.19 21.09
C VAL A 19 18.54 11.54 21.33
N PRO A 20 19.34 10.71 22.04
CA PRO A 20 20.76 10.98 22.18
C PRO A 20 21.52 10.55 20.91
N SER A 21 22.28 11.51 20.37
CA SER A 21 23.33 11.31 19.38
C SER A 21 24.37 10.30 19.85
N SER A 22 24.77 9.36 18.99
CA SER A 22 26.00 8.59 19.15
C SER A 22 26.67 8.37 17.79
N THR A 23 27.60 9.27 17.52
CA THR A 23 28.99 9.04 17.10
C THR A 23 29.24 8.05 15.95
N LEU A 24 29.51 8.66 14.79
CA LEU A 24 30.32 8.16 13.68
C LEU A 24 31.66 7.58 14.16
N LEU A 25 31.98 6.36 13.71
CA LEU A 25 33.36 5.92 13.55
C LEU A 25 33.58 5.36 12.14
N LEU A 26 34.23 6.19 11.35
CA LEU A 26 34.79 5.92 10.04
C LEU A 26 36.04 5.03 10.23
N SER A 27 36.06 3.84 9.63
CA SER A 27 37.30 3.05 9.54
C SER A 27 37.65 2.83 8.08
N SER A 28 38.74 3.48 7.67
CA SER A 28 39.37 3.36 6.37
C SER A 28 40.20 2.08 6.29
N ARG A 29 40.10 1.37 5.16
CA ARG A 29 41.17 0.47 4.70
C ARG A 29 41.00 0.16 3.21
N ALA A 30 41.80 0.84 2.39
CA ALA A 30 42.32 0.29 1.14
C ALA A 30 43.61 -0.51 1.49
N PRO A 31 43.95 -1.57 0.74
CA PRO A 31 44.88 -1.37 -0.38
C PRO A 31 44.70 -2.39 -1.53
N GLY A 32 45.42 -2.16 -2.64
CA GLY A 32 45.81 -3.24 -3.55
C GLY A 32 45.72 -2.93 -5.03
N LEU A 33 46.68 -2.16 -5.55
CA LEU A 33 47.03 -2.16 -6.97
C LEU A 33 47.47 -3.57 -7.39
N CYS A 34 46.86 -4.12 -8.45
CA CYS A 34 47.44 -5.21 -9.22
C CYS A 34 47.40 -4.83 -10.70
N GLN A 35 48.59 -4.63 -11.28
CA GLN A 35 48.79 -4.38 -12.71
C GLN A 35 48.55 -5.67 -13.49
N GLY A 36 47.74 -5.61 -14.54
CA GLY A 36 47.42 -6.77 -15.38
C GLY A 36 47.07 -6.38 -16.81
N ARG A 37 48.09 -6.47 -17.68
CA ARG A 37 48.08 -6.73 -19.13
C ARG A 37 47.01 -6.09 -20.03
N PHE A 38 47.56 -5.23 -20.89
CA PHE A 38 47.07 -4.77 -22.18
C PHE A 38 46.61 -5.92 -23.10
N THR A 39 45.33 -5.94 -23.49
CA THR A 39 44.88 -6.62 -24.72
C THR A 39 43.91 -5.73 -25.52
N ARG A 40 44.41 -5.30 -26.69
CA ARG A 40 43.79 -4.81 -27.94
C ARG A 40 42.28 -4.42 -27.91
N PRO A 41 41.91 -3.19 -28.30
CA PRO A 41 40.51 -2.83 -28.49
C PRO A 41 39.98 -3.39 -29.81
N MET A 42 38.90 -4.17 -29.74
CA MET A 42 38.02 -4.45 -30.89
C MET A 42 37.15 -3.23 -31.14
N ALA A 43 37.18 -2.72 -32.38
CA ALA A 43 36.39 -1.59 -32.82
C ALA A 43 34.88 -1.89 -32.75
N VAL A 44 34.17 -1.22 -31.85
CA VAL A 44 32.70 -1.23 -31.80
C VAL A 44 32.20 -0.16 -32.77
N LYS A 45 31.45 -0.59 -33.79
CA LYS A 45 30.76 0.29 -34.74
C LYS A 45 29.74 1.15 -33.98
N ARG A 46 29.86 2.48 -34.11
CA ARG A 46 28.87 3.45 -33.62
C ARG A 46 27.57 3.30 -34.41
N ALA A 47 26.56 2.72 -33.79
CA ALA A 47 25.18 2.84 -34.26
C ALA A 47 24.67 4.24 -33.87
N GLY A 48 24.20 5.00 -34.87
CA GLY A 48 23.63 6.33 -34.66
C GLY A 48 22.37 6.26 -33.80
N VAL A 49 22.43 6.87 -32.63
CA VAL A 49 21.25 7.10 -31.78
C VAL A 49 20.53 8.33 -32.34
N ARG A 50 19.36 8.09 -32.96
CA ARG A 50 18.37 9.13 -33.24
C ARG A 50 17.94 9.75 -31.91
N ALA A 51 18.09 11.06 -31.77
CA ALA A 51 17.57 11.84 -30.66
C ALA A 51 16.03 11.74 -30.65
N GLY A 52 15.50 10.80 -29.87
CA GLY A 52 14.09 10.79 -29.48
C GLY A 52 13.85 11.92 -28.49
N ARG A 53 12.84 12.75 -28.78
CA ARG A 53 12.31 13.80 -27.89
C ARG A 53 12.22 13.28 -26.46
N SER A 54 13.08 13.81 -25.60
CA SER A 54 13.04 13.58 -24.16
C SER A 54 11.70 14.12 -23.65
N GLY A 55 10.78 13.21 -23.33
CA GLY A 55 9.58 13.54 -22.59
C GLY A 55 10.00 14.15 -21.27
N VAL A 56 9.46 15.33 -20.96
CA VAL A 56 9.67 16.02 -19.68
C VAL A 56 9.12 15.13 -18.58
N VAL A 57 9.98 14.29 -17.98
CA VAL A 57 9.69 13.66 -16.69
C VAL A 57 9.76 14.79 -15.68
N ARG A 58 8.59 15.36 -15.36
CA ARG A 58 8.42 16.45 -14.43
C ARG A 58 8.84 15.94 -13.05
N GLY A 59 10.08 16.25 -12.65
CA GLY A 59 10.64 15.86 -11.36
C GLY A 59 9.77 16.38 -10.23
N MET A 60 9.32 15.48 -9.35
CA MET A 60 8.72 15.84 -8.07
C MET A 60 9.79 16.58 -7.26
N THR A 61 9.48 17.78 -6.74
CA THR A 61 10.44 18.53 -5.92
C THR A 61 10.71 17.76 -4.62
N MET A 62 11.96 17.67 -4.17
CA MET A 62 12.38 16.86 -3.00
C MET A 62 11.54 17.10 -1.74
N THR A 63 11.05 18.33 -1.56
CA THR A 63 10.14 18.72 -0.47
C THR A 63 8.82 17.92 -0.45
N THR A 64 8.32 17.48 -1.60
CA THR A 64 7.08 16.68 -1.68
C THR A 64 7.28 15.22 -1.28
N VAL A 65 8.48 14.68 -1.50
CA VAL A 65 8.80 13.28 -1.18
C VAL A 65 8.99 13.10 0.33
N GLU A 66 9.65 14.05 0.98
CA GLU A 66 9.81 14.06 2.44
C GLU A 66 8.47 14.17 3.16
N GLU A 67 7.60 15.09 2.73
CA GLU A 67 6.27 15.24 3.31
C GLU A 67 5.39 14.00 3.11
N LYS A 68 5.43 13.38 1.92
CA LYS A 68 4.73 12.11 1.69
C LYS A 68 5.25 11.00 2.60
N THR A 69 6.56 10.95 2.83
CA THR A 69 7.18 9.95 3.70
C THR A 69 6.75 10.14 5.15
N LYS A 70 6.70 11.39 5.65
CA LYS A 70 6.18 11.70 6.99
C LYS A 70 4.72 11.26 7.12
N GLN A 71 3.88 11.51 6.11
CA GLN A 71 2.49 11.07 6.12
C GLN A 71 2.36 9.54 6.10
N LEU A 72 3.21 8.82 5.37
CA LEU A 72 3.22 7.34 5.40
C LEU A 72 3.54 6.79 6.79
N VAL A 73 4.53 7.39 7.48
CA VAL A 73 4.89 7.00 8.84
C VAL A 73 3.77 7.33 9.84
N GLY A 74 3.18 8.53 9.72
CA GLY A 74 2.03 8.94 10.53
C GLY A 74 0.81 8.05 10.32
N ALA A 75 0.49 7.72 9.07
CA ALA A 75 -0.59 6.80 8.73
C ALA A 75 -0.36 5.41 9.31
N LYS A 76 0.88 4.88 9.25
CA LYS A 76 1.20 3.58 9.87
C LYS A 76 0.93 3.59 11.38
N ALA A 77 1.31 4.66 12.08
CA ALA A 77 1.08 4.79 13.52
C ALA A 77 -0.43 4.87 13.84
N ALA A 78 -1.18 5.68 13.10
CA ALA A 78 -2.63 5.81 13.28
C ALA A 78 -3.37 4.49 12.99
N LEU A 79 -2.96 3.75 11.96
CA LEU A 79 -3.51 2.42 11.65
C LEU A 79 -3.26 1.44 12.79
N LYS A 80 -2.05 1.45 13.35
CA LYS A 80 -1.70 0.57 14.46
C LYS A 80 -2.66 0.78 15.64
N GLU A 81 -2.88 2.04 16.01
CA GLU A 81 -3.80 2.40 17.10
C GLU A 81 -5.25 1.98 16.78
N LEU A 82 -5.75 2.32 15.59
CA LEU A 82 -7.10 1.97 15.18
C LEU A 82 -7.34 0.45 15.21
N ILE A 83 -6.41 -0.33 14.68
CA ILE A 83 -6.54 -1.79 14.57
C ILE A 83 -6.50 -2.43 15.97
N ASP A 84 -5.62 -1.96 16.85
CA ASP A 84 -5.52 -2.46 18.24
C ASP A 84 -6.81 -2.18 19.03
N GLN A 85 -7.40 -0.99 18.86
CA GLN A 85 -8.65 -0.63 19.52
C GLN A 85 -9.87 -1.41 19.00
N THR A 86 -9.92 -1.68 17.70
CA THR A 86 -11.11 -2.25 17.04
C THR A 86 -11.04 -3.75 16.82
N ASN A 87 -9.88 -4.38 17.03
CA ASN A 87 -9.61 -5.78 16.68
C ASN A 87 -9.94 -6.09 15.21
N ALA A 88 -9.71 -5.13 14.32
CA ALA A 88 -10.07 -5.21 12.90
C ALA A 88 -9.03 -5.97 12.03
N ASN A 89 -8.08 -6.69 12.63
CA ASN A 89 -6.99 -7.33 11.89
C ASN A 89 -7.49 -8.20 10.71
N PRO A 90 -8.47 -9.11 10.89
CA PRO A 90 -8.89 -10.00 9.81
C PRO A 90 -9.53 -9.26 8.63
N ILE A 91 -10.34 -8.23 8.89
CA ILE A 91 -11.04 -7.50 7.83
C ILE A 91 -10.09 -6.61 7.04
N MET A 92 -9.04 -6.06 7.66
CA MET A 92 -8.01 -5.27 6.98
C MET A 92 -7.15 -6.14 6.05
N VAL A 93 -6.81 -7.36 6.49
CA VAL A 93 -6.12 -8.33 5.64
C VAL A 93 -6.99 -8.73 4.46
N ARG A 94 -8.27 -9.01 4.70
CA ARG A 94 -9.24 -9.34 3.63
C ARG A 94 -9.38 -8.19 2.63
N LEU A 95 -9.56 -6.96 3.09
CA LEU A 95 -9.71 -5.79 2.21
C LEU A 95 -8.51 -5.65 1.25
N ALA A 96 -7.30 -5.72 1.78
CA ALA A 96 -6.09 -5.60 0.96
C ALA A 96 -5.94 -6.77 -0.02
N TRP A 97 -6.27 -7.99 0.41
CA TRP A 97 -6.29 -9.15 -0.47
C TRP A 97 -7.28 -8.96 -1.62
N HIS A 98 -8.53 -8.58 -1.32
CA HIS A 98 -9.58 -8.42 -2.33
C HIS A 98 -9.27 -7.29 -3.33
N ASP A 99 -8.65 -6.20 -2.89
CA ASP A 99 -8.14 -5.16 -3.80
C ASP A 99 -7.04 -5.71 -4.72
N SER A 100 -6.05 -6.43 -4.16
CA SER A 100 -4.93 -6.97 -4.93
C SER A 100 -5.25 -8.19 -5.80
N GLY A 101 -6.26 -8.97 -5.42
CA GLY A 101 -6.58 -10.27 -5.98
C GLY A 101 -7.32 -10.21 -7.31
N THR A 102 -7.70 -9.02 -7.75
CA THR A 102 -8.34 -8.79 -9.05
C THR A 102 -7.36 -8.73 -10.23
N TYR A 103 -6.06 -8.82 -9.96
CA TYR A 103 -5.01 -8.66 -10.97
C TYR A 103 -5.05 -9.73 -12.06
N ASP A 104 -5.09 -9.28 -13.32
CA ASP A 104 -4.99 -10.11 -14.53
C ASP A 104 -3.66 -9.83 -15.23
N ASP A 105 -2.82 -10.85 -15.32
CA ASP A 105 -1.51 -10.76 -15.96
C ASP A 105 -1.58 -10.66 -17.49
N SER A 106 -2.71 -11.03 -18.11
CA SER A 106 -2.90 -10.91 -19.56
C SER A 106 -3.09 -9.45 -19.99
N ILE A 107 -3.55 -8.58 -19.09
CA ILE A 107 -3.79 -7.15 -19.32
C ILE A 107 -2.56 -6.35 -18.88
N LYS A 108 -1.97 -5.56 -19.78
CA LYS A 108 -0.71 -4.82 -19.51
C LYS A 108 -0.91 -3.34 -19.15
N THR A 109 -2.14 -2.84 -19.20
CA THR A 109 -2.43 -1.42 -19.01
C THR A 109 -2.98 -1.15 -17.61
N PHE A 110 -2.34 -0.24 -16.89
CA PHE A 110 -2.87 0.31 -15.64
C PHE A 110 -4.02 1.30 -15.93
N PRO A 111 -5.09 1.37 -15.10
CA PRO A 111 -5.44 0.46 -13.99
C PRO A 111 -6.23 -0.79 -14.43
N LYS A 112 -6.53 -0.95 -15.71
CA LYS A 112 -7.39 -2.03 -16.26
C LYS A 112 -6.98 -3.45 -15.92
N ALA A 113 -5.71 -3.68 -15.63
CA ALA A 113 -5.21 -4.98 -15.18
C ALA A 113 -5.71 -5.37 -13.78
N GLY A 114 -6.37 -4.47 -13.05
CA GLY A 114 -6.78 -4.69 -11.67
C GLY A 114 -5.59 -4.70 -10.71
N GLY A 115 -5.79 -5.32 -9.55
CA GLY A 115 -4.82 -5.41 -8.48
C GLY A 115 -4.86 -4.21 -7.53
N ALA A 116 -3.76 -4.03 -6.77
CA ALA A 116 -3.71 -3.10 -5.64
C ALA A 116 -3.71 -1.62 -6.08
N THR A 117 -4.87 -1.14 -6.50
CA THR A 117 -5.13 0.20 -7.05
C THR A 117 -6.13 0.99 -6.22
N GLY A 118 -6.70 0.37 -5.17
CA GLY A 118 -7.73 0.95 -4.34
C GLY A 118 -9.08 1.08 -5.04
N SER A 119 -9.29 0.47 -6.21
CA SER A 119 -10.54 0.55 -6.98
C SER A 119 -11.73 -0.03 -6.21
N ILE A 120 -11.48 -0.98 -5.30
CA ILE A 120 -12.48 -1.64 -4.44
C ILE A 120 -13.36 -0.66 -3.64
N ARG A 121 -12.97 0.60 -3.47
CA ARG A 121 -13.77 1.62 -2.77
C ARG A 121 -14.96 2.16 -3.58
N PHE A 122 -15.02 1.87 -4.87
CA PHE A 122 -16.02 2.41 -5.78
C PHE A 122 -17.06 1.37 -6.18
N ASP A 123 -18.22 1.88 -6.62
CA ASP A 123 -19.19 1.08 -7.37
C ASP A 123 -18.70 0.86 -8.80
N PRO A 124 -18.89 -0.33 -9.40
CA PRO A 124 -19.61 -1.49 -8.85
C PRO A 124 -18.77 -2.40 -7.94
N GLU A 125 -17.45 -2.21 -7.86
CA GLU A 125 -16.53 -3.20 -7.27
C GLU A 125 -16.80 -3.52 -5.80
N ILE A 126 -17.14 -2.51 -4.99
CA ILE A 126 -17.47 -2.71 -3.57
C ILE A 126 -18.73 -3.57 -3.37
N HIS A 127 -19.60 -3.65 -4.37
CA HIS A 127 -20.87 -4.38 -4.36
C HIS A 127 -20.81 -5.75 -5.06
N HIS A 128 -19.65 -6.18 -5.56
CA HIS A 128 -19.48 -7.56 -6.01
C HIS A 128 -19.74 -8.53 -4.85
N GLY A 129 -20.34 -9.69 -5.12
CA GLY A 129 -20.76 -10.63 -4.06
C GLY A 129 -19.58 -11.06 -3.15
N ALA A 130 -18.41 -11.29 -3.76
CA ALA A 130 -17.18 -11.62 -3.02
C ALA A 130 -16.73 -10.51 -2.05
N ASN A 131 -17.14 -9.26 -2.25
CA ASN A 131 -16.75 -8.09 -1.45
C ASN A 131 -17.75 -7.74 -0.34
N ALA A 132 -18.79 -8.55 -0.14
CA ALA A 132 -19.79 -8.36 0.91
C ALA A 132 -19.13 -8.04 2.28
N GLY A 133 -19.56 -6.93 2.89
CA GLY A 133 -19.09 -6.44 4.19
C GLY A 133 -17.82 -5.57 4.17
N LEU A 134 -17.08 -5.49 3.05
CA LEU A 134 -15.85 -4.67 2.97
C LEU A 134 -16.11 -3.16 3.00
N THR A 135 -17.35 -2.72 2.74
CA THR A 135 -17.77 -1.33 2.90
C THR A 135 -17.48 -0.80 4.31
N ASN A 136 -17.61 -1.65 5.34
CA ASN A 136 -17.32 -1.28 6.72
C ASN A 136 -15.82 -1.04 6.94
N ALA A 137 -14.95 -1.85 6.33
CA ALA A 137 -13.50 -1.68 6.41
C ALA A 137 -13.05 -0.37 5.72
N VAL A 138 -13.60 -0.06 4.54
CA VAL A 138 -13.31 1.20 3.85
C VAL A 138 -13.74 2.40 4.72
N LYS A 139 -14.94 2.35 5.29
CA LYS A 139 -15.45 3.40 6.20
C LYS A 139 -14.57 3.59 7.44
N MET A 140 -14.02 2.51 8.00
CA MET A 140 -13.09 2.59 9.15
C MET A 140 -11.79 3.32 8.80
N LEU A 141 -11.31 3.19 7.57
CA LEU A 141 -10.05 3.80 7.11
C LEU A 141 -10.22 5.25 6.65
N GLU A 142 -11.43 5.70 6.36
CA GLU A 142 -11.74 7.03 5.84
C GLU A 142 -11.21 8.18 6.73
N PRO A 143 -11.36 8.16 8.08
CA PRO A 143 -10.81 9.22 8.93
C PRO A 143 -9.28 9.31 8.87
N ILE A 144 -8.59 8.17 8.73
CA ILE A 144 -7.12 8.13 8.59
C ILE A 144 -6.74 8.70 7.22
N LYS A 145 -7.47 8.33 6.15
CA LYS A 145 -7.23 8.87 4.82
C LYS A 145 -7.36 10.39 4.77
N GLN A 146 -8.34 10.94 5.49
CA GLN A 146 -8.56 12.39 5.58
C GLN A 146 -7.41 13.11 6.31
N GLN A 147 -6.82 12.48 7.33
CA GLN A 147 -5.64 13.01 8.03
C GLN A 147 -4.37 12.95 7.16
N PHE A 148 -4.26 11.96 6.27
CA PHE A 148 -3.07 11.73 5.44
C PHE A 148 -3.40 11.77 3.94
N PRO A 149 -3.70 12.96 3.37
CA PRO A 149 -4.17 13.09 1.99
C PRO A 149 -3.13 12.65 0.94
N ALA A 150 -1.82 12.69 1.24
CA ALA A 150 -0.76 12.30 0.31
C ALA A 150 -0.56 10.78 0.20
N VAL A 151 -1.14 10.00 1.12
CA VAL A 151 -1.16 8.53 1.07
C VAL A 151 -2.32 8.11 0.17
N SER A 152 -2.03 7.28 -0.83
CA SER A 152 -3.06 6.73 -1.72
C SER A 152 -3.93 5.71 -0.97
N TYR A 153 -5.18 5.55 -1.38
CA TYR A 153 -6.04 4.48 -0.85
C TYR A 153 -5.40 3.10 -1.08
N ALA A 154 -4.82 2.89 -2.26
CA ALA A 154 -4.09 1.68 -2.61
C ALA A 154 -2.96 1.38 -1.61
N ASP A 155 -2.14 2.37 -1.24
CA ASP A 155 -1.11 2.16 -0.22
C ASP A 155 -1.72 2.00 1.18
N LEU A 156 -2.79 2.73 1.50
CA LEU A 156 -3.45 2.67 2.81
C LEU A 156 -4.02 1.28 3.11
N PHE A 157 -4.71 0.65 2.14
CA PHE A 157 -5.27 -0.70 2.31
C PHE A 157 -4.18 -1.74 2.51
N GLN A 158 -3.15 -1.71 1.67
CA GLN A 158 -2.03 -2.65 1.75
C GLN A 158 -1.20 -2.42 3.03
N MET A 159 -1.07 -1.17 3.48
CA MET A 159 -0.45 -0.84 4.76
C MET A 159 -1.25 -1.38 5.94
N ALA A 160 -2.57 -1.23 5.95
CA ALA A 160 -3.45 -1.71 7.00
C ALA A 160 -3.35 -3.24 7.15
N SER A 161 -3.31 -3.98 6.04
CA SER A 161 -3.07 -5.43 6.06
C SER A 161 -1.71 -5.82 6.63
N ALA A 162 -0.63 -5.19 6.17
CA ALA A 162 0.71 -5.49 6.68
C ALA A 162 0.86 -5.18 8.18
N VAL A 163 0.27 -4.08 8.65
CA VAL A 163 0.22 -3.74 10.09
C VAL A 163 -0.62 -4.76 10.85
N SER A 164 -1.75 -5.19 10.31
CA SER A 164 -2.63 -6.18 10.95
C SER A 164 -1.93 -7.53 11.15
N ILE A 165 -1.12 -7.96 10.17
CA ILE A 165 -0.31 -9.18 10.26
C ILE A 165 0.78 -9.02 11.33
N GLU A 166 1.49 -7.89 11.34
CA GLU A 166 2.52 -7.59 12.35
C GLU A 166 1.92 -7.58 13.78
N LEU A 167 0.75 -6.95 13.96
CA LEU A 167 0.03 -6.90 15.25
C LEU A 167 -0.50 -8.26 15.69
N ALA A 168 -0.90 -9.12 14.75
CA ALA A 168 -1.37 -10.48 15.06
C ALA A 168 -0.22 -11.45 15.42
N GLY A 169 1.02 -10.97 15.54
CA GLY A 169 2.20 -11.80 15.81
C GLY A 169 2.80 -12.47 14.56
N GLY A 170 2.35 -12.07 13.37
CA GLY A 170 2.90 -12.52 12.10
C GLY A 170 4.24 -11.87 11.75
N PRO A 171 4.83 -12.25 10.59
CA PRO A 171 6.11 -11.72 10.16
C PRO A 171 6.00 -10.25 9.73
N LYS A 172 7.09 -9.50 9.89
CA LYS A 172 7.20 -8.15 9.34
C LYS A 172 7.37 -8.21 7.81
N ILE A 173 6.34 -7.77 7.09
CA ILE A 173 6.35 -7.74 5.63
C ILE A 173 7.17 -6.54 5.13
N PRO A 174 8.16 -6.73 4.24
CA PRO A 174 8.97 -5.64 3.68
C PRO A 174 8.16 -4.84 2.64
N MET A 175 7.26 -3.99 3.14
CA MET A 175 6.36 -3.19 2.31
C MET A 175 7.09 -2.09 1.53
N ARG A 176 6.67 -1.90 0.28
CA ARG A 176 6.98 -0.73 -0.55
C ARG A 176 5.71 0.05 -0.81
N TYR A 177 5.85 1.37 -0.87
CA TYR A 177 4.75 2.32 -1.09
C TYR A 177 5.03 3.15 -2.35
N GLY A 178 4.01 3.85 -2.82
CA GLY A 178 4.00 4.58 -4.08
C GLY A 178 2.93 4.11 -5.05
N ARG A 179 1.95 3.30 -4.61
CA ARG A 179 0.83 2.88 -5.45
C ARG A 179 0.00 4.09 -5.86
N VAL A 180 -0.50 4.05 -7.08
CA VAL A 180 -1.38 5.08 -7.64
C VAL A 180 -2.82 4.60 -7.49
N ASP A 181 -3.70 5.50 -7.09
CA ASP A 181 -5.12 5.19 -6.97
C ASP A 181 -5.80 5.11 -8.34
N ALA A 182 -6.73 4.17 -8.48
CA ALA A 182 -7.77 4.23 -9.50
C ALA A 182 -8.50 5.59 -9.44
N ALA A 183 -8.79 6.18 -10.60
CA ALA A 183 -9.34 7.54 -10.68
C ALA A 183 -10.84 7.59 -10.38
N GLY A 184 -11.57 6.49 -10.62
CA GLY A 184 -12.99 6.42 -10.34
C GLY A 184 -13.65 5.08 -10.71
N PRO A 185 -14.98 5.02 -10.70
CA PRO A 185 -15.79 3.83 -11.02
C PRO A 185 -15.45 3.11 -12.33
N ARG A 186 -14.91 3.83 -13.32
CA ARG A 186 -14.55 3.26 -14.64
C ARG A 186 -13.28 2.41 -14.62
N ASP A 187 -12.51 2.53 -13.54
CA ASP A 187 -11.26 1.81 -13.33
C ASP A 187 -11.45 0.58 -12.45
N CYS A 188 -12.69 0.28 -12.06
CA CYS A 188 -13.06 -0.92 -11.32
C CYS A 188 -12.79 -2.18 -12.15
N SER A 189 -12.29 -3.22 -11.49
CA SER A 189 -12.14 -4.54 -12.11
C SER A 189 -13.52 -5.17 -12.35
N PRO A 190 -13.70 -6.03 -13.36
CA PRO A 190 -14.94 -6.79 -13.52
C PRO A 190 -15.11 -7.80 -12.37
N GLU A 191 -16.37 -8.16 -12.07
CA GLU A 191 -16.67 -9.23 -11.13
C GLU A 191 -16.18 -10.60 -11.66
N GLY A 192 -15.82 -11.51 -10.76
CA GLY A 192 -15.38 -12.88 -11.08
C GLY A 192 -13.87 -13.11 -11.11
N ASN A 193 -13.05 -12.07 -10.92
CA ASN A 193 -11.59 -12.24 -10.81
C ASN A 193 -11.15 -12.84 -9.46
N LEU A 194 -11.99 -12.72 -8.43
CA LEU A 194 -11.72 -13.30 -7.11
C LEU A 194 -12.12 -14.78 -7.05
N PRO A 195 -11.43 -15.61 -6.24
CA PRO A 195 -11.74 -17.02 -6.13
C PRO A 195 -13.07 -17.26 -5.41
N ASP A 196 -13.79 -18.27 -5.87
CA ASP A 196 -14.94 -18.83 -5.17
C ASP A 196 -14.46 -19.75 -4.02
N ALA A 197 -15.20 -19.71 -2.91
CA ALA A 197 -15.02 -20.59 -1.77
C ALA A 197 -15.62 -21.98 -2.02
N GLU A 198 -16.59 -22.11 -2.93
CA GLU A 198 -17.11 -23.40 -3.33
C GLU A 198 -16.14 -24.12 -4.27
N ALA A 199 -15.98 -25.43 -4.07
CA ALA A 199 -15.17 -26.24 -4.95
C ALA A 199 -15.88 -26.40 -6.30
N GLY A 200 -15.19 -26.12 -7.40
CA GLY A 200 -15.73 -26.40 -8.72
C GLY A 200 -15.98 -27.91 -8.93
N PRO A 201 -16.61 -28.32 -10.04
CA PRO A 201 -16.96 -29.74 -10.31
C PRO A 201 -15.78 -30.74 -10.25
N SER A 202 -14.55 -30.24 -10.34
CA SER A 202 -13.30 -31.03 -10.23
C SER A 202 -12.73 -31.10 -8.80
N GLY A 203 -13.45 -30.60 -7.78
CA GLY A 203 -13.01 -30.59 -6.39
C GLY A 203 -11.88 -29.60 -6.08
N LYS A 204 -11.61 -28.64 -6.97
CA LYS A 204 -10.55 -27.64 -6.81
C LYS A 204 -11.15 -26.27 -6.46
N PHE A 205 -10.60 -25.65 -5.42
CA PHE A 205 -10.82 -24.26 -5.06
C PHE A 205 -9.93 -23.34 -5.91
N GLY A 206 -10.39 -22.13 -6.21
CA GLY A 206 -9.65 -21.17 -7.05
C GLY A 206 -9.85 -21.47 -8.55
N GLY A 207 -10.41 -20.49 -9.25
CA GLY A 207 -11.00 -20.69 -10.57
C GLY A 207 -10.04 -21.03 -11.72
N LYS A 208 -10.58 -21.78 -12.68
CA LYS A 208 -10.32 -21.61 -14.13
C LYS A 208 -11.64 -21.54 -14.94
N GLY A 209 -12.74 -21.21 -14.24
CA GLY A 209 -14.13 -21.28 -14.69
C GLY A 209 -15.13 -21.68 -13.59
N GLY A 210 -14.91 -21.25 -12.34
CA GLY A 210 -15.92 -21.34 -11.28
C GLY A 210 -17.07 -20.40 -11.65
N THR A 211 -18.29 -20.93 -11.67
CA THR A 211 -19.46 -20.33 -12.32
C THR A 211 -19.87 -18.98 -11.73
N ALA A 212 -20.64 -18.22 -12.52
CA ALA A 212 -21.19 -16.90 -12.21
C ALA A 212 -21.66 -16.72 -10.76
N SER A 213 -21.55 -15.49 -10.24
CA SER A 213 -22.07 -15.09 -8.92
C SER A 213 -23.47 -15.67 -8.67
N THR A 214 -23.60 -16.52 -7.65
CA THR A 214 -24.83 -17.19 -7.22
C THR A 214 -25.53 -16.43 -6.09
N GLU A 215 -25.71 -15.11 -6.24
CA GLU A 215 -26.64 -14.38 -5.35
C GLU A 215 -28.12 -14.62 -5.71
N ASP A 216 -28.45 -15.53 -6.64
CA ASP A 216 -29.80 -16.04 -6.92
C ASP A 216 -29.83 -17.58 -7.03
#